data_AF-A0A962DUD0-F1
#
_entry.id   AF-A0A962DUD0-F1
#
_cell.length_a   1.000
_cell.length_b   1.000
_cell.length_c   1.000
_cell.angle_alpha   90.00
_cell.angle_beta   90.00
_cell.angle_gamma   90.00
#
_symmetry.space_group_name_H-M   'P 1'
#
loop_
_entity.id
_entity.type
_entity.pdbx_description
1 polymer ?
#
loop_
_entity_poly.entity_id
_entity_poly.type
_entity_poly.pdbx_seq_one_letter_code
_entity_poly.pdbx_strand_id
1 'polypeptide(L)'
;LYRAHARWESIPAGEREKVERQLLRCSYAEAWAATKAFWRERDPGEVARGESDPRHQLALVFRSYLGRASRWAIDGEPTRETDYQIWCGPAMGAFNQWTAGSFLEEPTRREVVQVARNLMEGAAAVTRAHQLRAYGVDVPSAAFDFRPRPLA
;
A
#
# COMPACT_ATOMS: atom_id res chain seq x y z
N LEU A 1 -1.68 -15.43 14.01
CA LEU A 1 -3.05 -15.92 14.31
C LEU A 1 -3.50 -17.02 13.34
N TYR A 2 -3.84 -16.72 12.08
CA TYR A 2 -4.40 -17.72 11.13
C TYR A 2 -3.55 -18.99 10.94
N ARG A 3 -2.22 -18.86 10.89
CA ARG A 3 -1.32 -20.03 10.74
C ARG A 3 -1.26 -20.92 11.99
N ALA A 4 -1.48 -20.36 13.17
CA ALA A 4 -1.27 -21.03 14.46
C ALA A 4 -2.56 -21.60 15.07
N HIS A 5 -3.72 -21.15 14.61
CA HIS A 5 -5.01 -21.48 15.20
C HIS A 5 -6.00 -21.91 14.13
N ALA A 6 -6.68 -23.04 14.35
CA ALA A 6 -7.65 -23.59 13.40
C ALA A 6 -9.02 -22.92 13.46
N ARG A 7 -9.34 -22.22 14.56
CA ARG A 7 -10.63 -21.55 14.79
C ARG A 7 -10.47 -20.38 15.76
N TRP A 8 -11.43 -19.47 15.76
CA TRP A 8 -11.41 -18.26 16.60
C TRP A 8 -11.25 -18.60 18.09
N GLU A 9 -12.01 -19.57 18.60
CA GLU A 9 -12.06 -19.94 20.02
C GLU A 9 -10.73 -20.51 20.53
N SER A 10 -9.89 -21.02 19.63
CA SER A 10 -8.55 -21.53 19.98
C SER A 10 -7.51 -20.44 20.17
N ILE A 11 -7.82 -19.19 19.82
CA ILE A 11 -6.94 -18.03 20.04
C ILE A 11 -7.02 -17.61 21.52
N PRO A 12 -5.88 -17.39 22.21
CA PRO A 12 -5.87 -16.91 23.59
C PRO A 12 -6.74 -15.67 23.78
N ALA A 13 -7.47 -15.60 24.89
CA ALA A 13 -8.46 -14.55 25.13
C ALA A 13 -7.88 -13.12 24.99
N GLY A 14 -6.67 -12.89 25.50
CA GLY A 14 -6.00 -11.59 25.37
C GLY A 14 -5.68 -11.20 23.93
N GLU A 15 -5.36 -12.17 23.05
CA GLU A 15 -5.11 -11.91 21.63
C GLU A 15 -6.42 -11.67 20.87
N ARG A 16 -7.50 -12.40 21.23
CA ARG A 16 -8.84 -12.14 20.69
C ARG A 16 -9.31 -10.73 21.02
N GLU A 17 -9.16 -10.31 22.26
CA GLU A 17 -9.54 -8.97 22.71
C GLU A 17 -8.77 -7.87 21.96
N LYS A 18 -7.46 -8.06 21.73
CA LYS A 18 -6.67 -7.13 20.90
C LYS A 18 -7.22 -7.03 19.48
N VAL A 19 -7.51 -8.16 18.83
CA VAL A 19 -8.05 -8.18 17.46
C VAL A 19 -9.40 -7.48 17.39
N GLU A 20 -10.32 -7.77 18.32
CA GLU A 20 -11.65 -7.15 18.35
C GLU A 20 -11.57 -5.64 18.61
N ARG A 21 -10.76 -5.21 19.58
CA ARG A 21 -10.68 -3.79 19.97
C ARG A 21 -9.84 -2.94 19.02
N GLN A 22 -8.68 -3.44 18.59
CA GLN A 22 -7.69 -2.63 17.88
C GLN A 22 -7.86 -2.73 16.36
N LEU A 23 -8.18 -3.92 15.83
CA LEU A 23 -8.25 -4.15 14.38
C LEU A 23 -9.70 -4.08 13.88
N LEU A 24 -10.56 -4.98 14.35
CA LEU A 24 -11.95 -5.07 13.87
C LEU A 24 -12.77 -3.85 14.32
N ARG A 25 -12.53 -3.39 15.56
CA ARG A 25 -13.32 -2.38 16.29
C ARG A 25 -14.78 -2.78 16.46
N CYS A 26 -15.00 -4.08 16.62
CA CYS A 26 -16.25 -4.76 16.94
C CYS A 26 -15.93 -6.18 17.39
N SER A 27 -16.92 -6.91 17.89
CA SER A 27 -16.76 -8.33 18.20
C SER A 27 -16.53 -9.15 16.92
N TYR A 28 -15.88 -10.30 17.07
CA TYR A 28 -15.68 -11.25 15.98
C TYR A 28 -17.01 -11.75 15.42
N ALA A 29 -18.03 -11.91 16.27
CA ALA A 29 -19.37 -12.32 15.86
C ALA A 29 -20.02 -11.28 14.94
N GLU A 30 -19.92 -9.99 15.27
CA GLU A 30 -20.39 -8.89 14.42
C GLU A 30 -19.60 -8.81 13.11
N ALA A 31 -18.28 -8.96 13.16
CA ALA A 31 -17.43 -8.99 11.98
C ALA A 31 -17.79 -10.16 11.05
N TRP A 32 -18.08 -11.33 11.62
CA TRP A 32 -18.56 -12.49 10.86
C TRP A 32 -19.94 -12.24 10.24
N ALA A 33 -20.89 -11.68 10.99
CA ALA A 33 -22.21 -11.35 10.47
C ALA A 33 -22.14 -10.39 9.27
N ALA A 34 -21.32 -9.33 9.37
CA ALA A 34 -21.10 -8.40 8.27
C ALA A 34 -20.40 -9.07 7.07
N THR A 35 -19.43 -9.95 7.33
CA THR A 35 -18.73 -10.71 6.28
C THR A 35 -19.70 -11.66 5.57
N LYS A 36 -20.60 -12.33 6.30
CA LYS A 36 -21.65 -13.18 5.72
C LYS A 36 -22.61 -12.37 4.84
N ALA A 37 -23.05 -11.20 5.29
CA ALA A 37 -23.93 -10.35 4.50
C ALA A 37 -23.26 -9.95 3.16
N PHE A 38 -21.98 -9.56 3.20
CA PHE A 38 -21.20 -9.22 2.00
C PHE A 38 -21.08 -10.38 1.01
N TRP A 39 -20.82 -11.60 1.49
CA TRP A 39 -20.65 -12.77 0.62
C TRP A 39 -21.97 -13.36 0.15
N ARG A 40 -23.05 -13.25 0.91
CA ARG A 40 -24.37 -13.76 0.50
C ARG A 40 -24.85 -13.16 -0.82
N GLU A 41 -24.50 -11.91 -1.10
CA GLU A 41 -24.87 -11.23 -2.35
C GLU A 41 -23.93 -11.56 -3.53
N ARG A 42 -22.74 -12.11 -3.26
CA ARG A 42 -21.67 -12.28 -4.25
C ARG A 42 -21.36 -13.73 -4.56
N ASP A 43 -21.15 -14.51 -3.51
CA ASP A 43 -20.88 -15.94 -3.55
C ASP A 43 -21.39 -16.60 -2.25
N PRO A 44 -22.64 -17.08 -2.24
CA PRO A 44 -23.21 -17.81 -1.10
C PRO A 44 -22.41 -19.07 -0.72
N GLY A 45 -21.64 -19.65 -1.64
CA GLY A 45 -20.81 -20.82 -1.39
C GLY A 45 -19.71 -20.55 -0.36
N GLU A 46 -19.16 -19.33 -0.33
CA GLU A 46 -18.19 -18.92 0.70
C GLU A 46 -18.84 -18.82 2.08
N VAL A 47 -20.13 -18.45 2.17
CA VAL A 47 -20.89 -18.46 3.43
C VAL A 47 -21.07 -19.89 3.92
N ALA A 48 -21.55 -20.79 3.06
CA ALA A 48 -21.76 -22.20 3.42
C ALA A 48 -20.45 -22.89 3.87
N ARG A 49 -19.34 -22.61 3.17
CA ARG A 49 -18.01 -23.08 3.59
C ARG A 49 -17.57 -22.46 4.90
N GLY A 50 -17.80 -21.18 5.13
CA GLY A 50 -17.45 -20.53 6.39
C GLY A 50 -18.27 -21.04 7.58
N GLU A 51 -19.52 -21.45 7.36
CA GLU A 51 -20.35 -22.04 8.42
C GLU A 51 -19.98 -23.50 8.74
N SER A 52 -19.35 -24.22 7.81
CA SER A 52 -18.93 -25.62 8.00
C SER A 52 -17.45 -25.81 8.35
N ASP A 53 -16.58 -24.88 7.94
CA ASP A 53 -15.15 -24.87 8.24
C ASP A 53 -14.76 -23.63 9.06
N PRO A 54 -14.54 -23.78 10.38
CA PRO A 54 -14.13 -22.68 11.26
C PRO A 54 -12.82 -22.01 10.84
N ARG A 55 -11.94 -22.72 10.12
CA ARG A 55 -10.69 -22.15 9.60
C ARG A 55 -10.97 -21.23 8.42
N HIS A 56 -11.89 -21.64 7.53
CA HIS A 56 -12.35 -20.80 6.43
C HIS A 56 -13.10 -19.56 6.94
N GLN A 57 -13.95 -19.71 7.97
CA GLN A 57 -14.60 -18.60 8.64
C GLN A 57 -13.60 -17.55 9.13
N LEU A 58 -12.55 -18.01 9.83
CA LEU A 58 -11.48 -17.16 10.34
C LEU A 58 -10.74 -16.45 9.19
N ALA A 59 -10.46 -17.16 8.10
CA ALA A 59 -9.86 -16.58 6.90
C ALA A 59 -10.75 -15.48 6.29
N LEU A 60 -12.06 -15.70 6.18
CA LEU A 60 -13.00 -14.74 5.62
C LEU A 60 -13.07 -13.46 6.44
N VAL A 61 -13.13 -13.56 7.77
CA VAL A 61 -13.15 -12.39 8.66
C VAL A 61 -11.82 -11.62 8.57
N PHE A 62 -10.68 -12.31 8.54
CA PHE A 62 -9.38 -11.61 8.40
C PHE A 62 -9.21 -10.97 7.03
N ARG A 63 -9.64 -11.65 5.95
CA ARG A 63 -9.64 -11.09 4.59
C ARG A 63 -10.55 -9.88 4.46
N SER A 64 -11.67 -9.84 5.18
CA SER A 64 -12.57 -8.68 5.14
C SER A 64 -11.90 -7.43 5.72
N TYR A 65 -11.10 -7.55 6.77
CA TYR A 65 -10.26 -6.45 7.26
C TYR A 65 -9.23 -6.01 6.22
N LEU A 66 -8.48 -6.94 5.61
CA LEU A 66 -7.49 -6.60 4.56
C LEU A 66 -8.13 -5.91 3.35
N GLY A 67 -9.29 -6.39 2.90
CA GLY A 67 -10.03 -5.76 1.80
C GLY A 67 -10.53 -4.36 2.14
N ARG A 68 -10.99 -4.15 3.39
CA ARG A 68 -11.43 -2.83 3.88
C ARG A 68 -10.26 -1.87 4.06
N ALA A 69 -9.10 -2.36 4.50
CA ALA A 69 -7.89 -1.55 4.70
C ALA A 69 -7.45 -0.81 3.42
N SER A 70 -7.54 -1.47 2.26
CA SER A 70 -7.30 -0.83 0.97
C SER A 70 -8.39 0.20 0.62
N ARG A 71 -9.67 -0.12 0.87
CA ARG A 71 -10.79 0.80 0.60
C ARG A 71 -10.76 2.04 1.48
N TRP A 72 -10.44 1.91 2.76
CA TRP A 72 -10.31 3.04 3.69
C TRP A 72 -9.27 4.05 3.22
N ALA A 73 -8.15 3.57 2.66
CA ALA A 73 -7.12 4.42 2.09
C ALA A 73 -7.61 5.18 0.84
N ILE A 74 -8.42 4.54 0.00
CA ILE A 74 -9.01 5.16 -1.21
C ILE A 74 -10.06 6.22 -0.83
N ASP A 75 -10.95 5.88 0.10
CA ASP A 75 -12.05 6.73 0.52
C ASP A 75 -11.60 7.86 1.47
N GLY A 76 -10.39 7.74 2.04
CA GLY A 76 -9.88 8.69 3.03
C GLY A 76 -10.66 8.65 4.34
N GLU A 77 -11.06 7.46 4.80
CA GLU A 77 -11.82 7.26 6.04
C GLU A 77 -11.02 7.76 7.27
N PRO A 78 -11.37 8.92 7.88
CA PRO A 78 -10.51 9.56 8.89
C PRO A 78 -10.39 8.73 10.17
N THR A 79 -11.39 7.91 10.48
CA THR A 79 -11.34 7.07 11.69
C THR A 79 -10.40 5.88 11.53
N ARG A 80 -9.90 5.60 10.31
CA ARG A 80 -9.14 4.39 9.95
C ARG A 80 -7.75 4.67 9.39
N GLU A 81 -7.21 5.87 9.55
CA GLU A 81 -5.89 6.27 8.99
C GLU A 81 -4.76 5.27 9.31
N THR A 82 -4.68 4.78 10.55
CA THR A 82 -3.66 3.80 10.98
C THR A 82 -3.86 2.40 10.39
N ASP A 83 -5.05 2.12 9.85
CA ASP A 83 -5.43 0.86 9.21
C ASP A 83 -5.24 0.91 7.69
N TYR A 84 -4.78 2.02 7.11
CA TYR A 84 -4.64 2.17 5.66
C TYR A 84 -3.60 1.20 5.09
N GLN A 85 -4.05 0.40 4.11
CA GLN A 85 -3.14 -0.41 3.33
C GLN A 85 -2.69 0.35 2.08
N ILE A 86 -1.52 0.99 2.17
CA ILE A 86 -0.93 1.76 1.06
C ILE A 86 0.16 0.93 0.39
N TRP A 87 0.00 0.65 -0.91
CA TRP A 87 0.99 -0.10 -1.67
C TRP A 87 2.09 0.86 -2.13
N CYS A 88 3.27 0.68 -1.57
CA CYS A 88 4.41 1.58 -1.74
C CYS A 88 5.71 0.77 -1.67
N GLY A 89 6.70 1.20 -2.45
CA GLY A 89 8.05 0.61 -2.46
C GLY A 89 9.13 1.67 -2.25
N PRO A 90 10.40 1.25 -2.10
CA PRO A 90 11.52 2.17 -1.84
C PRO A 90 11.72 3.22 -2.93
N ALA A 91 11.25 2.95 -4.16
CA ALA A 91 11.23 3.91 -5.26
C ALA A 91 10.51 5.21 -4.90
N MET A 92 9.44 5.17 -4.10
CA MET A 92 8.74 6.37 -3.64
C MET A 92 9.63 7.23 -2.73
N GLY A 93 10.42 6.60 -1.84
CA GLY A 93 11.37 7.29 -0.98
C GLY A 93 12.51 7.92 -1.77
N ALA A 94 13.10 7.17 -2.71
CA ALA A 94 14.13 7.70 -3.62
C ALA A 94 13.59 8.87 -4.47
N PHE A 95 12.37 8.75 -4.98
CA PHE A 95 11.69 9.82 -5.69
C PHE A 95 11.51 11.07 -4.82
N ASN A 96 11.00 10.92 -3.59
CA ASN A 96 10.83 12.05 -2.66
C ASN A 96 12.16 12.76 -2.35
N GLN A 97 13.25 12.01 -2.18
CA GLN A 97 14.57 12.60 -1.95
C GLN A 97 15.08 13.34 -3.19
N TRP A 98 14.85 12.78 -4.38
CA TRP A 98 15.24 13.39 -5.65
C TRP A 98 14.45 14.68 -5.92
N THR A 99 13.17 14.74 -5.55
CA THR A 99 12.32 15.93 -5.74
C THR A 99 12.40 16.98 -4.64
N ALA A 100 13.09 16.72 -3.53
CA ALA A 100 13.26 17.69 -2.44
C ALA A 100 13.87 19.02 -2.94
N GLY A 101 13.30 20.15 -2.51
CA GLY A 101 13.68 21.50 -2.94
C GLY A 101 13.21 21.89 -4.34
N SER A 102 12.48 21.02 -5.05
CA SER A 102 11.99 21.27 -6.40
C SER A 102 10.49 21.56 -6.45
N PHE A 103 9.98 21.93 -7.63
CA PHE A 103 8.54 22.11 -7.82
C PHE A 103 7.72 20.81 -7.67
N LEU A 104 8.36 19.64 -7.70
CA LEU A 104 7.74 18.32 -7.48
C LEU A 104 7.83 17.81 -6.04
N GLU A 105 8.42 18.59 -5.12
CA GLU A 105 8.47 18.24 -3.69
C GLU A 105 7.06 18.03 -3.15
N GLU A 106 6.18 19.01 -3.40
CA GLU A 106 4.78 19.03 -3.02
C GLU A 106 3.96 17.98 -3.80
N PRO A 107 3.33 16.98 -3.13
CA PRO A 107 2.58 15.92 -3.79
C PRO A 107 1.49 16.41 -4.73
N THR A 108 0.81 17.51 -4.39
CA THR A 108 -0.26 18.10 -5.22
C THR A 108 0.24 18.65 -6.56
N ARG A 109 1.56 18.87 -6.72
CA ARG A 109 2.19 19.33 -7.96
C ARG A 109 2.77 18.19 -8.81
N ARG A 110 2.66 16.94 -8.35
CA ARG A 110 3.22 15.76 -9.03
C ARG A 110 2.30 15.29 -10.15
N GLU A 111 2.27 16.04 -11.24
CA GLU A 111 1.59 15.62 -12.46
C GLU A 111 2.34 14.46 -13.12
N VAL A 112 1.62 13.39 -13.47
CA VAL A 112 2.21 12.17 -14.03
C VAL A 112 3.08 12.43 -15.26
N VAL A 113 2.70 13.39 -16.11
CA VAL A 113 3.46 13.76 -17.31
C VAL A 113 4.76 14.46 -16.96
N GLN A 114 4.75 15.43 -16.02
CA GLN A 114 5.96 16.11 -15.58
C GLN A 114 6.94 15.14 -14.90
N VAL A 115 6.42 14.23 -14.09
CA VAL A 115 7.21 13.17 -13.45
C VAL A 115 7.89 12.31 -14.51
N ALA A 116 7.12 11.76 -15.45
CA ALA A 116 7.66 10.91 -16.51
C ALA A 116 8.72 11.62 -17.36
N ARG A 117 8.46 12.87 -17.78
CA ARG A 117 9.40 13.67 -18.56
C ARG A 117 10.70 13.92 -17.81
N ASN A 118 10.64 14.29 -16.53
CA ASN A 118 11.84 14.54 -15.75
C ASN A 118 12.67 13.26 -15.52
N LEU A 119 12.02 12.11 -15.34
CA LEU A 119 12.72 10.83 -15.25
C LEU A 119 13.43 10.49 -16.57
N MET A 120 12.75 10.65 -17.71
CA MET A 120 13.32 10.36 -19.02
C MET A 120 14.45 11.32 -19.42
N GLU A 121 14.24 12.62 -19.22
CA GLU A 121 15.24 13.67 -19.48
C GLU A 121 16.46 13.48 -18.56
N GLY A 122 16.24 13.21 -17.28
CA GLY A 122 17.32 12.94 -16.33
C GLY A 122 18.12 11.69 -16.70
N ALA A 123 17.44 10.61 -17.09
CA ALA A 123 18.10 9.40 -17.57
C ALA A 123 18.94 9.67 -18.83
N ALA A 124 18.43 10.47 -19.79
CA ALA A 124 19.16 10.85 -20.98
C ALA A 124 20.40 11.70 -20.67
N ALA A 125 20.27 12.70 -19.79
CA ALA A 125 21.36 13.57 -19.37
C ALA A 125 22.47 12.78 -18.65
N VAL A 126 22.10 11.96 -17.66
CA VAL A 126 23.03 11.11 -16.90
C VAL A 126 23.71 10.09 -17.80
N THR A 127 22.99 9.48 -18.73
CA THR A 127 23.56 8.53 -19.70
C THR A 127 24.55 9.22 -20.63
N ARG A 128 24.25 10.44 -21.11
CA ARG A 128 25.17 11.21 -21.94
C ARG A 128 26.43 11.60 -21.17
N ALA A 129 26.30 12.08 -19.93
CA ALA A 129 27.42 12.38 -19.05
C ALA A 129 28.31 11.14 -18.83
N HIS A 130 27.68 9.98 -18.60
CA HIS A 130 28.38 8.71 -18.47
C HIS A 130 29.16 8.32 -19.74
N GLN A 131 28.55 8.46 -20.91
CA GLN A 131 29.21 8.16 -22.20
C GLN A 131 30.45 9.03 -22.42
N LEU A 132 30.35 10.34 -22.19
CA LEU A 132 31.49 11.26 -22.33
C LEU A 132 32.63 10.88 -21.36
N ARG A 133 32.29 10.58 -20.10
CA ARG A 133 33.25 10.10 -19.11
C ARG A 133 33.93 8.80 -19.54
N ALA A 134 33.18 7.87 -20.12
CA ALA A 134 33.72 6.61 -20.62
C ALA A 134 34.70 6.81 -21.79
N TYR A 135 34.60 7.91 -22.53
CA TYR A 135 35.55 8.31 -23.58
C TYR A 135 36.71 9.20 -23.07
N GLY A 136 36.89 9.32 -21.74
CA GLY A 136 38.01 10.03 -21.14
C GLY A 136 37.83 11.56 -21.02
N VAL A 137 36.62 12.08 -21.26
CA VAL A 137 36.30 13.48 -20.97
C VAL A 137 36.19 13.64 -19.45
N ASP A 138 36.81 14.70 -18.91
CA ASP A 138 36.66 15.07 -17.50
C ASP A 138 35.27 15.69 -17.26
N VAL A 139 34.29 14.83 -16.98
CA VAL A 139 32.90 15.22 -16.76
C VAL A 139 32.68 15.52 -15.27
N PRO A 140 32.26 16.74 -14.90
CA PRO A 140 32.04 17.11 -13.50
C PRO A 140 30.90 16.30 -12.86
N SER A 141 30.98 16.07 -11.55
CA SER A 141 29.97 15.33 -10.79
C SER A 141 28.56 15.93 -10.92
N ALA A 142 28.46 17.26 -11.04
CA ALA A 142 27.20 17.97 -11.24
C ALA A 142 26.44 17.52 -12.51
N ALA A 143 27.13 16.99 -13.53
CA ALA A 143 26.47 16.46 -14.73
C ALA A 143 25.66 15.17 -14.47
N PHE A 144 25.89 14.51 -13.32
CA PHE A 144 25.15 13.33 -12.89
C PHE A 144 24.01 13.66 -11.90
N ASP A 145 23.89 14.92 -11.46
CA ASP A 145 22.86 15.39 -10.52
C ASP A 145 21.73 16.13 -11.26
N PHE A 146 20.98 15.40 -12.10
CA PHE A 146 19.82 15.99 -12.77
C PHE A 146 18.70 16.25 -11.75
N ARG A 147 18.32 17.52 -11.58
CA ARG A 147 17.22 17.94 -10.69
C ARG A 147 15.94 18.24 -11.46
N PRO A 148 14.75 17.96 -10.87
CA PRO A 148 13.50 18.21 -11.55
C PRO A 148 13.33 19.67 -11.96
N ARG A 149 12.91 19.86 -13.22
CA ARG A 149 12.60 21.17 -13.81
C ARG A 149 11.30 21.09 -14.63
N PRO A 150 10.57 22.20 -14.83
CA PRO A 150 9.42 22.19 -15.73
C PRO A 150 9.87 21.82 -17.16
N LEU A 151 9.18 20.85 -17.77
CA LEU A 151 9.49 20.38 -19.13
C LEU A 151 8.26 20.53 -20.06
N ALA A 152 8.51 20.99 -21.28
CA ALA A 152 7.50 21.29 -22.30
C ALA A 152 6.86 20.02 -22.88
#